data_AF-A0A1B9NZB2-F1
#
_entry.id   AF-A0A1B9NZB2-F1
#
_cell.length_a   1.000
_cell.length_b   1.000
_cell.length_c   1.000
_cell.angle_alpha   90.00
_cell.angle_beta   90.00
_cell.angle_gamma   90.00
#
_symmetry.space_group_name_H-M   'P 1'
#
loop_
_entity.id
_entity.type
_entity.pdbx_description
1 polymer ?
#
loop_
_entity_poly.entity_id
_entity_poly.type
_entity_poly.pdbx_seq_one_letter_code
_entity_poly.pdbx_strand_id
1 'polypeptide(L)'
;MKRTLLTLSLAVIFSGSLYSANVDAALDTVQPQADYTEMTSQRQVVDQLLNDAYQVFKNPSRISHAGFTAKMPSNMEMITNRLLEAYQLEPYRTDLLFSAANAQIYNSNVDRAIELFTQILTVAPDDVDAHSYLVIWQNFKGNKSEVGRHLNALESLNPGRVADLKKIMSTVDRIVATPLSNTIKKQAKGNNAIITLGYALNPDGSMNPILIDRLNATLDMAKKNPDAYIVVTGGVPKNHKTEGKLMADWLVKNGIDSSRIIEDNYARSTVENALYGSYALARHKIDHATIISSASHVRRGQTLFEVASWHTGPKGITFDTYSANDKPLEELKVPTDGELLGIYRDALRVYGMWSYRSYPLEQR
;
A
#
# COMPACT_ATOMS: atom_id res chain seq x y z
N MET A 1 -23.61 -87.51 39.21
CA MET A 1 -23.02 -87.48 40.58
C MET A 1 -22.42 -86.10 40.83
N LYS A 2 -22.95 -85.39 41.85
CA LYS A 2 -22.43 -84.17 42.54
C LYS A 2 -22.25 -82.90 41.67
N ARG A 3 -22.61 -81.67 42.06
CA ARG A 3 -23.16 -81.08 43.29
C ARG A 3 -23.69 -79.66 42.97
N THR A 4 -24.41 -79.14 43.94
CA THR A 4 -25.34 -78.00 44.03
C THR A 4 -24.70 -76.59 44.03
N LEU A 5 -25.51 -75.62 43.58
CA LEU A 5 -25.57 -74.14 43.76
C LEU A 5 -24.56 -73.41 44.68
N LEU A 6 -24.16 -72.20 44.24
CA LEU A 6 -24.24 -70.97 45.04
C LEU A 6 -24.15 -69.70 44.17
N THR A 7 -25.18 -68.86 44.28
CA THR A 7 -25.32 -67.49 43.79
C THR A 7 -24.60 -66.50 44.73
N LEU A 8 -24.07 -65.40 44.20
CA LEU A 8 -24.15 -64.09 44.88
C LEU A 8 -24.03 -62.94 43.86
N SER A 9 -25.00 -62.03 43.97
CA SER A 9 -25.24 -60.83 43.16
C SER A 9 -24.50 -59.60 43.70
N LEU A 10 -24.17 -58.63 42.84
CA LEU A 10 -24.16 -57.22 43.22
C LEU A 10 -24.42 -56.31 42.01
N ALA A 11 -25.53 -55.58 42.07
CA ALA A 11 -25.89 -54.49 41.17
C ALA A 11 -25.58 -53.16 41.86
N VAL A 12 -25.02 -52.20 41.10
CA VAL A 12 -25.07 -50.78 41.45
C VAL A 12 -25.42 -49.99 40.19
N ILE A 13 -26.55 -49.30 40.27
CA ILE A 13 -27.04 -48.30 39.33
C ILE A 13 -26.57 -46.94 39.85
N PHE A 14 -26.08 -46.05 38.98
CA PHE A 14 -26.22 -44.60 39.21
C PHE A 14 -26.42 -43.83 37.89
N SER A 15 -27.25 -42.82 38.01
CA SER A 15 -28.02 -42.01 37.07
C SER A 15 -27.30 -40.83 36.39
N GLY A 16 -27.92 -40.34 35.30
CA GLY A 16 -27.88 -38.94 34.83
C GLY A 16 -26.96 -38.69 33.62
N SER A 17 -27.29 -37.91 32.59
CA SER A 17 -28.42 -37.01 32.30
C SER A 17 -28.44 -36.75 30.79
N LEU A 18 -29.63 -36.62 30.19
CA LEU A 18 -29.79 -36.12 28.82
C LEU A 18 -29.43 -34.64 28.76
N TYR A 19 -28.48 -34.27 27.90
CA TYR A 19 -28.30 -32.91 27.42
C TYR A 19 -28.18 -32.94 25.89
N SER A 20 -29.19 -32.40 25.23
CA SER A 20 -29.15 -32.07 23.80
C SER A 20 -28.20 -30.88 23.61
N ALA A 21 -27.12 -31.08 22.87
CA ALA A 21 -26.24 -29.99 22.45
C ALA A 21 -26.52 -29.63 20.99
N ASN A 22 -26.90 -28.37 20.78
CA ASN A 22 -27.03 -27.73 19.48
C ASN A 22 -25.72 -27.86 18.70
N VAL A 23 -25.83 -28.23 17.42
CA VAL A 23 -24.70 -28.21 16.49
C VAL A 23 -24.53 -26.77 15.99
N ASP A 24 -23.71 -25.99 16.69
CA ASP A 24 -23.11 -24.80 16.11
C ASP A 24 -21.97 -25.26 15.19
N ALA A 25 -22.18 -25.11 13.89
CA ALA A 25 -21.15 -25.34 12.89
C ALA A 25 -20.09 -24.23 12.98
N ALA A 26 -19.05 -24.48 13.77
CA ALA A 26 -17.80 -23.74 13.65
C ALA A 26 -17.19 -24.05 12.28
N LEU A 27 -17.10 -23.03 11.43
CA LEU A 27 -16.31 -23.08 10.20
C LEU A 27 -14.81 -23.10 10.58
N ASP A 28 -14.31 -24.30 10.89
CA ASP A 28 -12.87 -24.56 10.96
C ASP A 28 -12.29 -24.43 9.54
N THR A 29 -11.59 -23.33 9.30
CA THR A 29 -10.71 -23.22 8.13
C THR A 29 -9.41 -23.97 8.44
N VAL A 30 -9.43 -25.28 8.20
CA VAL A 30 -8.22 -26.10 8.16
C VAL A 30 -7.34 -25.58 7.02
N GLN A 31 -6.30 -24.81 7.35
CA GLN A 31 -5.23 -24.57 6.38
C GLN A 31 -4.39 -25.85 6.29
N PRO A 32 -4.23 -26.46 5.09
CA PRO A 32 -3.36 -27.60 4.93
C PRO A 32 -1.93 -27.16 5.22
N GLN A 33 -1.33 -27.72 6.26
CA GLN A 33 0.10 -27.62 6.50
C GLN A 33 0.77 -28.48 5.43
N ALA A 34 1.44 -27.85 4.45
CA ALA A 34 2.07 -28.58 3.35
C ALA A 34 3.10 -29.57 3.90
N ASP A 35 2.97 -30.85 3.53
CA ASP A 35 3.96 -31.87 3.85
C ASP A 35 5.06 -31.82 2.77
N TYR A 36 6.20 -31.23 3.13
CA TYR A 36 7.34 -31.10 2.23
C TYR A 36 8.13 -32.41 2.06
N THR A 37 7.78 -33.47 2.79
CA THR A 37 8.53 -34.74 2.75
C THR A 37 8.40 -35.51 1.44
N GLU A 38 7.38 -35.21 0.63
CA GLU A 38 7.18 -35.81 -0.70
C GLU A 38 8.00 -35.13 -1.81
N MET A 39 8.67 -34.00 -1.52
CA MET A 39 9.41 -33.24 -2.53
C MET A 39 10.81 -33.81 -2.76
N THR A 40 11.15 -34.02 -4.03
CA THR A 40 12.41 -34.68 -4.44
C THR A 40 13.63 -33.76 -4.48
N SER A 41 13.46 -32.44 -4.39
CA SER A 41 14.56 -31.47 -4.45
C SER A 41 14.31 -30.21 -3.62
N GLN A 42 15.39 -29.60 -3.13
CA GLN A 42 15.38 -28.32 -2.40
C GLN A 42 14.66 -27.21 -3.18
N ARG A 43 14.89 -27.14 -4.50
CA ARG A 43 14.23 -26.17 -5.38
C ARG A 43 12.70 -26.31 -5.38
N GLN A 44 12.16 -27.52 -5.36
CA GLN A 44 10.71 -27.74 -5.31
C GLN A 44 10.10 -27.22 -4.00
N VAL A 45 10.81 -27.39 -2.88
CA VAL A 45 10.38 -26.85 -1.57
C VAL A 45 10.33 -25.33 -1.62
N VAL A 46 11.37 -24.70 -2.17
CA VAL A 46 11.42 -23.24 -2.37
C VAL A 46 10.27 -22.76 -3.26
N ASP A 47 10.05 -23.40 -4.40
CA ASP A 47 8.97 -23.04 -5.33
C ASP A 47 7.59 -23.16 -4.66
N GLN A 48 7.38 -24.18 -3.82
CA GLN A 48 6.13 -24.30 -3.05
C GLN A 48 5.98 -23.18 -2.02
N LEU A 49 7.02 -22.88 -1.24
CA LEU A 49 6.99 -21.80 -0.25
C LEU A 49 6.65 -20.44 -0.89
N LEU A 50 7.20 -20.17 -2.08
CA LEU A 50 6.89 -18.95 -2.85
C LEU A 50 5.46 -18.95 -3.38
N ASN A 51 4.96 -20.10 -3.84
CA ASN A 51 3.56 -20.24 -4.26
C ASN A 51 2.58 -20.05 -3.10
N ASP A 52 2.89 -20.58 -1.92
CA ASP A 52 2.09 -20.40 -0.70
C ASP A 52 2.07 -18.93 -0.28
N ALA A 53 3.24 -18.29 -0.24
CA ALA A 53 3.35 -16.86 0.01
C ALA A 53 2.52 -16.04 -1.00
N TYR A 54 2.53 -16.43 -2.27
CA TYR A 54 1.72 -15.78 -3.31
C TYR A 54 0.21 -15.96 -3.13
N GLN A 55 -0.26 -17.14 -2.68
CA GLN A 55 -1.68 -17.31 -2.35
C GLN A 55 -2.11 -16.38 -1.21
N VAL A 56 -1.28 -16.23 -0.18
CA VAL A 56 -1.53 -15.30 0.93
C VAL A 56 -1.49 -13.85 0.45
N PHE A 57 -0.54 -13.49 -0.41
CA PHE A 57 -0.40 -12.16 -0.99
C PHE A 57 -1.61 -11.71 -1.80
N LYS A 58 -2.25 -12.63 -2.53
CA LYS A 58 -3.49 -12.35 -3.28
C LYS A 58 -4.72 -12.16 -2.38
N ASN A 59 -4.67 -12.59 -1.13
CA ASN A 59 -5.80 -12.46 -0.22
C ASN A 59 -5.97 -10.99 0.22
N PRO A 60 -7.17 -10.40 0.08
CA PRO A 60 -7.40 -8.98 0.37
C PRO A 60 -7.18 -8.59 1.84
N SER A 61 -7.25 -9.52 2.79
CA SER A 61 -7.09 -9.25 4.23
C SER A 61 -5.62 -9.10 4.63
N ARG A 62 -5.03 -7.93 4.45
CA ARG A 62 -3.58 -7.74 4.67
C ARG A 62 -3.14 -7.69 6.15
N ILE A 63 -4.06 -7.41 7.08
CA ILE A 63 -3.74 -7.15 8.50
C ILE A 63 -4.76 -7.89 9.39
N SER A 64 -4.27 -8.65 10.37
CA SER A 64 -5.12 -9.34 11.37
C SER A 64 -5.62 -8.34 12.42
N HIS A 65 -6.94 -8.25 12.60
CA HIS A 65 -7.59 -7.41 13.62
C HIS A 65 -8.13 -8.25 14.80
N ALA A 66 -7.41 -9.31 15.20
CA ALA A 66 -7.89 -10.19 16.28
C ALA A 66 -7.56 -9.62 17.68
N GLY A 67 -8.59 -9.12 18.35
CA GLY A 67 -8.59 -8.88 19.79
C GLY A 67 -8.77 -10.19 20.56
N PHE A 68 -7.84 -10.47 21.47
CA PHE A 68 -7.80 -11.53 22.49
C PHE A 68 -7.71 -13.02 22.07
N THR A 69 -6.73 -13.68 22.70
CA THR A 69 -6.35 -15.11 22.73
C THR A 69 -5.82 -15.72 21.42
N ALA A 70 -4.49 -15.93 21.37
CA ALA A 70 -3.67 -16.37 20.25
C ALA A 70 -3.76 -15.46 19.00
N LYS A 71 -2.92 -14.42 18.92
CA LYS A 71 -2.84 -13.57 17.71
C LYS A 71 -2.41 -14.41 16.51
N MET A 72 -3.36 -14.73 15.64
CA MET A 72 -3.06 -15.29 14.33
C MET A 72 -2.13 -14.32 13.57
N PRO A 73 -1.05 -14.81 12.93
CA PRO A 73 -0.14 -13.97 12.19
C PRO A 73 -0.89 -13.20 11.09
N SER A 74 -0.50 -11.95 10.83
CA SER A 74 -1.05 -11.20 9.70
C SER A 74 -0.65 -11.88 8.38
N ASN A 75 -1.37 -11.61 7.30
CA ASN A 75 -0.97 -12.10 5.98
C ASN A 75 0.47 -11.66 5.62
N MET A 76 0.87 -10.45 6.02
CA MET A 76 2.24 -9.97 5.81
C MET A 76 3.27 -10.77 6.60
N GLU A 77 2.94 -11.14 7.85
CA GLU A 77 3.80 -12.00 8.68
C GLU A 77 3.92 -13.41 8.09
N MET A 78 2.81 -13.98 7.62
CA MET A 78 2.81 -15.28 6.93
C MET A 78 3.66 -15.27 5.66
N ILE A 79 3.53 -14.23 4.83
CA ILE A 79 4.37 -14.02 3.63
C ILE A 79 5.84 -13.92 4.03
N THR A 80 6.14 -13.12 5.06
CA THR A 80 7.51 -12.95 5.57
C THR A 80 8.09 -14.29 5.99
N ASN A 81 7.38 -15.08 6.79
CA ASN A 81 7.87 -16.37 7.26
C ASN A 81 8.16 -17.34 6.12
N ARG A 82 7.26 -17.46 5.13
CA ARG A 82 7.49 -18.31 3.94
C ARG A 82 8.69 -17.87 3.12
N LEU A 83 8.88 -16.56 2.94
CA LEU A 83 10.05 -16.02 2.25
C LEU A 83 11.36 -16.28 3.01
N LEU A 84 11.32 -16.22 4.34
CA LEU A 84 12.50 -16.50 5.19
C LEU A 84 12.82 -18.00 5.25
N GLU A 85 11.81 -18.88 5.30
CA GLU A 85 11.98 -20.34 5.16
C GLU A 85 12.63 -20.66 3.80
N ALA A 86 12.16 -20.04 2.71
CA ALA A 86 12.75 -20.20 1.38
C ALA A 86 14.20 -19.67 1.33
N TYR A 87 14.49 -18.55 1.98
CA TYR A 87 15.84 -17.99 2.07
C TYR A 87 16.81 -18.87 2.86
N GLN A 88 16.35 -19.55 3.91
CA GLN A 88 17.19 -20.51 4.64
C GLN A 88 17.66 -21.66 3.74
N LEU A 89 16.83 -22.09 2.79
CA LEU A 89 17.17 -23.10 1.81
C LEU A 89 18.10 -22.54 0.71
N GLU A 90 17.89 -21.30 0.27
CA GLU A 90 18.68 -20.66 -0.79
C GLU A 90 19.29 -19.30 -0.36
N PRO A 91 20.33 -19.27 0.50
CA PRO A 91 20.82 -18.04 1.14
C PRO A 91 21.41 -16.98 0.19
N TYR A 92 21.66 -17.30 -1.07
CA TYR A 92 22.11 -16.33 -2.07
C TYR A 92 20.95 -15.53 -2.70
N ARG A 93 19.69 -15.94 -2.46
CA ARG A 93 18.47 -15.29 -2.97
C ARG A 93 18.08 -14.06 -2.14
N THR A 94 18.90 -13.01 -2.20
CA THR A 94 18.63 -11.77 -1.44
C THR A 94 17.32 -11.09 -1.84
N ASP A 95 16.80 -11.36 -3.04
CA ASP A 95 15.45 -10.93 -3.47
C ASP A 95 14.34 -11.36 -2.50
N LEU A 96 14.48 -12.52 -1.84
CA LEU A 96 13.55 -12.99 -0.81
C LEU A 96 13.58 -12.10 0.43
N LEU A 97 14.77 -11.68 0.87
CA LEU A 97 14.93 -10.76 2.00
C LEU A 97 14.35 -9.38 1.70
N PHE A 98 14.51 -8.86 0.48
CA PHE A 98 13.90 -7.59 0.08
C PHE A 98 12.37 -7.66 0.12
N SER A 99 11.79 -8.73 -0.43
CA SER A 99 10.34 -8.96 -0.37
C SER A 99 9.85 -9.13 1.06
N ALA A 100 10.59 -9.86 1.91
CA ALA A 100 10.25 -10.07 3.32
C ALA A 100 10.32 -8.75 4.12
N ALA A 101 11.37 -7.94 3.91
CA ALA A 101 11.53 -6.65 4.56
C ALA A 101 10.39 -5.68 4.18
N ASN A 102 10.05 -5.61 2.89
CA ASN A 102 8.92 -4.78 2.45
C ASN A 102 7.57 -5.31 2.93
N ALA A 103 7.37 -6.63 3.04
CA ALA A 103 6.17 -7.18 3.70
C ALA A 103 6.01 -6.65 5.13
N GLN A 104 7.11 -6.53 5.88
CA GLN A 104 7.11 -5.95 7.22
C GLN A 104 6.80 -4.45 7.23
N ILE A 105 7.18 -3.70 6.18
CA ILE A 105 6.69 -2.32 6.00
C ILE A 105 5.16 -2.29 5.85
N TYR A 106 4.56 -3.18 5.05
CA TYR A 106 3.08 -3.28 5.00
C TYR A 106 2.46 -3.74 6.33
N ASN A 107 3.21 -4.48 7.15
CA ASN A 107 2.83 -4.90 8.49
C ASN A 107 3.04 -3.80 9.55
N SER A 108 3.48 -2.60 9.16
CA SER A 108 3.87 -1.50 10.05
C SER A 108 4.99 -1.85 11.05
N ASN A 109 5.78 -2.89 10.77
CA ASN A 109 6.90 -3.32 11.59
C ASN A 109 8.23 -2.85 10.97
N VAL A 110 8.48 -1.54 11.08
CA VAL A 110 9.65 -0.90 10.46
C VAL A 110 10.97 -1.40 11.06
N ASP A 111 10.99 -1.72 12.36
CA ASP A 111 12.20 -2.23 13.02
C ASP A 111 12.59 -3.59 12.42
N ARG A 112 11.63 -4.50 12.24
CA ARG A 112 11.89 -5.79 11.57
C ARG A 112 12.30 -5.62 10.12
N ALA A 113 11.73 -4.66 9.39
CA ALA A 113 12.14 -4.37 8.02
C ALA A 113 13.61 -3.89 7.97
N ILE A 114 14.02 -3.02 8.89
CA ILE A 114 15.41 -2.54 9.00
C ILE A 114 16.37 -3.69 9.29
N GLU A 115 16.02 -4.62 10.19
CA GLU A 115 16.82 -5.82 10.46
C GLU A 115 17.04 -6.64 9.19
N LEU A 116 15.97 -6.89 8.41
CA LEU A 116 16.03 -7.68 7.18
C LEU A 116 16.82 -6.97 6.07
N PHE A 117 16.68 -5.66 5.91
CA PHE A 117 17.52 -4.88 4.99
C PHE A 117 19.00 -4.87 5.42
N THR A 118 19.26 -4.82 6.73
CA THR A 118 20.63 -4.92 7.26
C THR A 118 21.22 -6.31 7.02
N GLN A 119 20.40 -7.36 7.13
CA GLN A 119 20.81 -8.73 6.83
C GLN A 119 21.23 -8.89 5.36
N ILE A 120 20.58 -8.20 4.42
CA ILE A 120 21.02 -8.20 3.01
C ILE A 120 22.46 -7.73 2.88
N LEU A 121 22.85 -6.67 3.62
CA LEU A 121 24.19 -6.11 3.56
C LEU A 121 25.27 -7.02 4.16
N THR A 122 24.91 -8.06 4.92
CA THR A 122 25.91 -9.06 5.36
C THR A 122 26.31 -10.00 4.24
N VAL A 123 25.46 -10.14 3.21
CA VAL A 123 25.70 -10.95 2.01
C VAL A 123 26.21 -10.09 0.85
N ALA A 124 25.62 -8.90 0.68
CA ALA A 124 25.96 -7.94 -0.38
C ALA A 124 26.18 -6.54 0.21
N PRO A 125 27.38 -6.24 0.74
CA PRO A 125 27.67 -4.98 1.43
C PRO A 125 27.50 -3.73 0.56
N ASP A 126 27.67 -3.86 -0.76
CA ASP A 126 27.60 -2.77 -1.73
C ASP A 126 26.22 -2.68 -2.44
N ASP A 127 25.18 -3.37 -1.94
CA ASP A 127 23.85 -3.33 -2.54
C ASP A 127 23.21 -1.93 -2.36
N VAL A 128 23.10 -1.23 -3.48
CA VAL A 128 22.57 0.14 -3.57
C VAL A 128 21.12 0.23 -3.08
N ASP A 129 20.28 -0.76 -3.36
CA ASP A 129 18.87 -0.73 -2.98
C ASP A 129 18.69 -0.99 -1.48
N ALA A 130 19.46 -1.92 -0.90
CA ALA A 130 19.42 -2.17 0.55
C ALA A 130 19.82 -0.92 1.33
N HIS A 131 20.91 -0.26 0.94
CA HIS A 131 21.29 1.03 1.50
C HIS A 131 20.21 2.10 1.30
N SER A 132 19.56 2.14 0.15
CA SER A 132 18.50 3.11 -0.14
C SER A 132 17.27 2.94 0.76
N TYR A 133 16.82 1.69 0.97
CA TYR A 133 15.75 1.42 1.93
C TYR A 133 16.15 1.79 3.35
N LEU A 134 17.37 1.45 3.77
CA LEU A 134 17.85 1.78 5.12
C LEU A 134 17.95 3.29 5.34
N VAL A 135 18.33 4.09 4.34
CA VAL A 135 18.28 5.56 4.43
C VAL A 135 16.84 6.02 4.76
N ILE A 136 15.85 5.57 4.00
CA ILE A 136 14.46 6.02 4.20
C ILE A 136 13.88 5.53 5.52
N TRP A 137 14.07 4.26 5.86
CA TRP A 137 13.48 3.70 7.08
C TRP A 137 14.17 4.16 8.36
N GLN A 138 15.49 4.39 8.33
CA GLN A 138 16.19 5.04 9.44
C GLN A 138 15.79 6.52 9.57
N ASN A 139 15.57 7.23 8.46
CA ASN A 139 15.03 8.59 8.48
C ASN A 139 13.63 8.62 9.11
N PHE A 140 12.75 7.70 8.73
CA PHE A 140 11.43 7.53 9.34
C PHE A 140 11.52 7.30 10.86
N LYS A 141 12.50 6.52 11.33
CA LYS A 141 12.77 6.31 12.77
C LYS A 141 13.51 7.47 13.46
N GLY A 142 13.87 8.54 12.73
CA GLY A 142 14.63 9.68 13.25
C GLY A 142 16.11 9.38 13.53
N ASN A 143 16.65 8.27 13.04
CA ASN A 143 18.02 7.84 13.31
C ASN A 143 19.04 8.48 12.35
N LYS A 144 19.37 9.74 12.61
CA LYS A 144 20.26 10.55 11.76
C LYS A 144 21.66 9.95 11.57
N SER A 145 22.19 9.27 12.57
CA SER A 145 23.50 8.61 12.49
C SER A 145 23.48 7.49 11.45
N GLU A 146 22.47 6.63 11.50
CA GLU A 146 22.34 5.51 10.57
C GLU A 146 22.05 5.99 9.15
N VAL A 147 21.26 7.05 8.99
CA VAL A 147 21.05 7.74 7.70
C VAL A 147 22.37 8.22 7.12
N GLY A 148 23.19 8.93 7.89
CA GLY A 148 24.48 9.43 7.44
C GLY A 148 25.43 8.31 7.01
N ARG A 149 25.49 7.22 7.78
CA ARG A 149 26.29 6.03 7.46
C ARG A 149 25.91 5.42 6.10
N HIS A 150 24.62 5.22 5.83
CA HIS A 150 24.18 4.64 4.56
C HIS A 150 24.28 5.61 3.38
N LEU A 151 24.06 6.92 3.59
CA LEU A 151 24.33 7.92 2.55
C LEU A 151 25.81 7.98 2.17
N ASN A 152 26.72 7.89 3.15
CA ASN A 152 28.16 7.87 2.88
C ASN A 152 28.58 6.63 2.08
N ALA A 153 28.01 5.46 2.39
CA ALA A 153 28.24 4.26 1.59
C ALA A 153 27.76 4.49 0.13
N LEU A 154 26.55 5.01 -0.04
CA LEU A 154 25.96 5.32 -1.34
C LEU A 154 26.73 6.39 -2.13
N GLU A 155 27.42 7.33 -1.49
CA GLU A 155 28.16 8.39 -2.18
C GLU A 155 29.21 7.81 -3.14
N SER A 156 29.85 6.71 -2.75
CA SER A 156 30.84 6.01 -3.59
C SER A 156 30.21 5.06 -4.61
N LEU A 157 29.05 4.48 -4.29
CA LEU A 157 28.38 3.47 -5.12
C LEU A 157 27.49 4.10 -6.20
N ASN A 158 26.73 5.14 -5.83
CA ASN A 158 25.76 5.82 -6.67
C ASN A 158 25.40 7.21 -6.10
N PRO A 159 26.17 8.28 -6.42
CA PRO A 159 25.88 9.63 -5.93
C PRO A 159 24.55 10.20 -6.47
N GLY A 160 24.08 9.73 -7.64
CA GLY A 160 22.76 10.07 -8.16
C GLY A 160 21.64 9.59 -7.23
N ARG A 161 21.76 8.35 -6.73
CA ARG A 161 20.83 7.79 -5.74
C ARG A 161 20.83 8.60 -4.44
N VAL A 162 21.98 9.10 -3.98
CA VAL A 162 22.06 10.00 -2.82
C VAL A 162 21.24 11.27 -3.05
N ALA A 163 21.39 11.90 -4.21
CA ALA A 163 20.64 13.10 -4.57
C ALA A 163 19.13 12.83 -4.60
N ASP A 164 18.71 11.71 -5.19
CA ASP A 164 17.31 11.32 -5.27
C ASP A 164 16.69 11.05 -3.89
N LEU A 165 17.38 10.30 -3.02
CA LEU A 165 16.89 10.02 -1.67
C LEU A 165 16.77 11.29 -0.82
N LYS A 166 17.75 12.19 -0.90
CA LYS A 166 17.69 13.51 -0.25
C LYS A 166 16.51 14.32 -0.78
N LYS A 167 16.28 14.29 -2.10
CA LYS A 167 15.15 14.95 -2.74
C LYS A 167 13.82 14.40 -2.23
N ILE A 168 13.66 13.06 -2.16
CA ILE A 168 12.46 12.40 -1.60
C ILE A 168 12.20 12.86 -0.16
N MET A 169 13.19 12.76 0.73
CA MET A 169 13.04 13.19 2.13
C MET A 169 12.65 14.67 2.22
N SER A 170 13.34 15.55 1.49
CA SER A 170 13.02 16.98 1.50
C SER A 170 11.64 17.32 0.93
N THR A 171 11.17 16.58 -0.08
CA THR A 171 9.83 16.72 -0.63
C THR A 171 8.78 16.31 0.41
N VAL A 172 8.97 15.18 1.09
CA VAL A 172 8.07 14.72 2.15
C VAL A 172 8.03 15.74 3.29
N ASP A 173 9.18 16.19 3.79
CA ASP A 173 9.28 17.18 4.87
C ASP A 173 8.54 18.47 4.51
N ARG A 174 8.74 18.99 3.30
CA ARG A 174 8.07 20.20 2.82
C ARG A 174 6.55 20.02 2.73
N ILE A 175 6.08 18.89 2.22
CA ILE A 175 4.64 18.61 2.07
C ILE A 175 3.98 18.43 3.44
N VAL A 176 4.64 17.72 4.37
CA VAL A 176 4.15 17.54 5.74
C VAL A 176 4.08 18.87 6.49
N ALA A 177 5.08 19.74 6.32
CA ALA A 177 5.11 21.06 6.93
C ALA A 177 4.09 22.05 6.31
N THR A 178 3.57 21.76 5.11
CA THR A 178 2.59 22.61 4.44
C THR A 178 1.19 22.38 5.06
N PRO A 179 0.54 23.43 5.59
CA PRO A 179 -0.80 23.27 6.17
C PRO A 179 -1.83 22.79 5.14
N LEU A 180 -2.67 21.85 5.55
CA LEU A 180 -3.82 21.42 4.76
C LEU A 180 -4.78 22.59 4.57
N SER A 181 -5.41 22.66 3.41
CA SER A 181 -6.35 23.72 3.08
C SER A 181 -7.48 23.20 2.20
N ASN A 182 -8.70 23.59 2.53
CA ASN A 182 -9.91 23.38 1.74
C ASN A 182 -10.36 24.68 1.06
N THR A 183 -9.44 25.63 0.86
CA THR A 183 -9.71 26.88 0.17
C THR A 183 -9.15 26.81 -1.25
N ILE A 184 -10.00 27.16 -2.22
CA ILE A 184 -9.57 27.29 -3.62
C ILE A 184 -8.60 28.47 -3.71
N LYS A 185 -7.33 28.18 -4.00
CA LYS A 185 -6.29 29.20 -4.19
C LYS A 185 -6.49 29.92 -5.52
N LYS A 186 -5.86 31.10 -5.63
CA LYS A 186 -5.82 31.84 -6.90
C LYS A 186 -5.09 30.99 -7.94
N GLN A 187 -5.66 30.94 -9.13
CA GLN A 187 -5.10 30.25 -10.29
C GLN A 187 -3.64 30.68 -10.54
N ALA A 188 -2.76 29.68 -10.72
CA ALA A 188 -1.40 29.90 -11.17
C ALA A 188 -1.37 30.35 -12.65
N LYS A 189 -0.37 31.13 -13.02
CA LYS A 189 -0.17 31.50 -14.43
C LYS A 189 0.24 30.28 -15.26
N GLY A 190 -0.06 30.30 -16.55
CA GLY A 190 0.32 29.23 -17.48
C GLY A 190 -0.77 28.19 -17.68
N ASN A 191 -0.38 27.05 -18.23
CA ASN A 191 -1.28 25.95 -18.55
C ASN A 191 -1.53 25.12 -17.29
N ASN A 192 -2.78 25.04 -16.86
CA ASN A 192 -3.15 24.51 -15.55
C ASN A 192 -3.91 23.18 -15.68
N ALA A 193 -3.77 22.31 -14.68
CA ALA A 193 -4.62 21.13 -14.52
C ALA A 193 -5.21 21.02 -13.12
N ILE A 194 -6.36 20.37 -13.03
CA ILE A 194 -7.00 19.95 -11.79
C ILE A 194 -6.94 18.42 -11.78
N ILE A 195 -6.33 17.82 -10.76
CA ILE A 195 -6.19 16.37 -10.65
C ILE A 195 -7.11 15.90 -9.53
N THR A 196 -8.12 15.10 -9.86
CA THR A 196 -9.10 14.59 -8.90
C THR A 196 -8.85 13.10 -8.69
N LEU A 197 -8.39 12.74 -7.49
CA LEU A 197 -8.18 11.34 -7.12
C LEU A 197 -9.53 10.70 -6.79
N GLY A 198 -9.74 9.48 -7.28
CA GLY A 198 -10.88 8.64 -6.98
C GLY A 198 -10.98 8.22 -5.51
N TYR A 199 -12.14 7.70 -5.15
CA TYR A 199 -12.45 7.12 -3.84
C TYR A 199 -13.37 5.93 -4.06
N ALA A 200 -13.13 4.87 -3.28
CA ALA A 200 -13.79 3.58 -3.44
C ALA A 200 -15.30 3.71 -3.67
N LEU A 201 -15.77 3.13 -4.77
CA LEU A 201 -17.20 3.03 -5.06
C LEU A 201 -17.90 2.14 -4.03
N ASN A 202 -19.19 2.43 -3.80
CA ASN A 202 -20.03 1.59 -2.98
C ASN A 202 -20.23 0.19 -3.63
N PRO A 203 -20.68 -0.83 -2.88
CA PRO A 203 -20.88 -2.18 -3.41
C PRO A 203 -21.70 -2.27 -4.69
N ASP A 204 -22.71 -1.41 -4.84
CA ASP A 204 -23.61 -1.29 -5.99
C ASP A 204 -23.02 -0.48 -7.17
N GLY A 205 -21.79 0.03 -7.03
CA GLY A 205 -21.12 0.87 -8.03
C GLY A 205 -21.59 2.32 -8.04
N SER A 206 -22.33 2.78 -7.04
CA SER A 206 -22.62 4.20 -6.84
C SER A 206 -21.39 4.94 -6.28
N MET A 207 -21.29 6.23 -6.59
CA MET A 207 -20.21 7.08 -6.07
C MET A 207 -20.41 7.34 -4.58
N ASN A 208 -19.34 7.18 -3.81
CA ASN A 208 -19.34 7.50 -2.38
C ASN A 208 -19.51 9.03 -2.17
N PRO A 209 -20.17 9.49 -1.09
CA PRO A 209 -20.27 10.93 -0.79
C PRO A 209 -18.94 11.67 -0.76
N ILE A 210 -17.86 11.04 -0.26
CA ILE A 210 -16.52 11.63 -0.27
C ILE A 210 -16.02 11.86 -1.72
N LEU A 211 -16.35 10.97 -2.65
CA LEU A 211 -16.04 11.16 -4.08
C LEU A 211 -16.82 12.34 -4.66
N ILE A 212 -18.09 12.47 -4.30
CA ILE A 212 -18.93 13.60 -4.72
C ILE A 212 -18.39 14.93 -4.17
N ASP A 213 -17.93 14.98 -2.92
CA ASP A 213 -17.35 16.19 -2.33
C ASP A 213 -16.07 16.63 -3.07
N ARG A 214 -15.23 15.69 -3.48
CA ARG A 214 -14.07 15.97 -4.35
C ARG A 214 -14.51 16.50 -5.71
N LEU A 215 -15.57 15.94 -6.30
CA LEU A 215 -16.12 16.39 -7.58
C LEU A 215 -16.74 17.79 -7.51
N ASN A 216 -17.42 18.12 -6.41
CA ASN A 216 -17.94 19.48 -6.18
C ASN A 216 -16.80 20.50 -6.15
N ALA A 217 -15.72 20.22 -5.40
CA ALA A 217 -14.54 21.09 -5.39
C ALA A 217 -13.87 21.20 -6.77
N THR A 218 -13.83 20.09 -7.52
CA THR A 218 -13.33 20.04 -8.91
C THR A 218 -14.17 20.94 -9.81
N LEU A 219 -15.50 20.83 -9.74
CA LEU A 219 -16.45 21.61 -10.53
C LEU A 219 -16.32 23.11 -10.25
N ASP A 220 -16.23 23.50 -8.98
CA ASP A 220 -16.08 24.90 -8.58
C ASP A 220 -14.77 25.51 -9.08
N MET A 221 -13.68 24.74 -9.03
CA MET A 221 -12.38 25.17 -9.54
C MET A 221 -12.37 25.24 -11.07
N ALA A 222 -12.96 24.24 -11.74
CA ALA A 222 -13.05 24.17 -13.20
C ALA A 222 -13.94 25.27 -13.81
N LYS A 223 -14.99 25.71 -13.10
CA LYS A 223 -15.83 26.86 -13.50
C LYS A 223 -15.09 28.19 -13.38
N LYS A 224 -14.23 28.34 -12.36
CA LYS A 224 -13.40 29.54 -12.17
C LYS A 224 -12.20 29.59 -13.13
N ASN A 225 -11.82 28.44 -13.68
CA ASN A 225 -10.70 28.29 -14.60
C ASN A 225 -11.14 27.51 -15.85
N PRO A 226 -11.79 28.17 -16.83
CA PRO A 226 -12.39 27.51 -17.98
C PRO A 226 -11.36 26.86 -18.94
N ASP A 227 -10.09 27.24 -18.84
CA ASP A 227 -9.02 26.70 -19.69
C ASP A 227 -8.27 25.53 -19.05
N ALA A 228 -8.48 25.26 -17.76
CA ALA A 228 -7.79 24.15 -17.09
C ALA A 228 -8.23 22.79 -17.63
N TYR A 229 -7.26 21.90 -17.83
CA TYR A 229 -7.50 20.47 -17.98
C TYR A 229 -7.94 19.85 -16.65
N ILE A 230 -8.69 18.76 -16.72
CA ILE A 230 -9.13 18.01 -15.55
C ILE A 230 -8.71 16.55 -15.74
N VAL A 231 -7.85 16.05 -14.86
CA VAL A 231 -7.46 14.64 -14.81
C VAL A 231 -8.26 13.96 -13.72
N VAL A 232 -9.12 13.00 -14.09
CA VAL A 232 -9.86 12.17 -13.13
C VAL A 232 -9.28 10.76 -13.15
N THR A 233 -8.86 10.25 -11.99
CA THR A 233 -8.10 8.99 -11.91
C THR A 233 -8.66 8.01 -10.89
N GLY A 234 -8.94 6.78 -11.34
CA GLY A 234 -9.39 5.67 -10.51
C GLY A 234 -10.02 4.54 -11.32
N GLY A 235 -9.34 3.40 -11.37
CA GLY A 235 -9.59 2.30 -12.30
C GLY A 235 -9.98 0.97 -11.67
N VAL A 236 -10.14 0.89 -10.33
CA VAL A 236 -10.63 -0.34 -9.68
C VAL A 236 -12.11 -0.53 -10.03
N PRO A 237 -12.48 -1.59 -10.78
CA PRO A 237 -13.86 -1.77 -11.18
C PRO A 237 -14.72 -2.24 -9.99
N LYS A 238 -15.89 -1.64 -9.84
CA LYS A 238 -16.93 -2.08 -8.91
C LYS A 238 -18.28 -2.08 -9.61
N ASN A 239 -18.97 -3.22 -9.58
CA ASN A 239 -20.21 -3.43 -10.32
C ASN A 239 -20.10 -2.97 -11.80
N HIS A 240 -19.02 -3.40 -12.47
CA HIS A 240 -18.70 -3.06 -13.87
C HIS A 240 -18.46 -1.56 -14.16
N LYS A 241 -18.24 -0.72 -13.14
CA LYS A 241 -17.96 0.71 -13.26
C LYS A 241 -16.61 1.07 -12.65
N THR A 242 -15.94 2.07 -13.22
CA THR A 242 -14.71 2.67 -12.68
C THR A 242 -14.97 4.07 -12.15
N GLU A 243 -14.16 4.49 -11.18
CA GLU A 243 -14.26 5.83 -10.58
C GLU A 243 -13.99 6.92 -11.63
N GLY A 244 -12.94 6.75 -12.46
CA GLY A 244 -12.55 7.68 -13.53
C GLY A 244 -13.71 8.01 -14.47
N LYS A 245 -14.39 6.98 -14.98
CA LYS A 245 -15.53 7.13 -15.90
C LYS A 245 -16.72 7.83 -15.23
N LEU A 246 -17.06 7.44 -14.00
CA LEU A 246 -18.17 8.04 -13.28
C LEU A 246 -17.90 9.51 -12.93
N MET A 247 -16.65 9.84 -12.54
CA MET A 247 -16.22 11.21 -12.29
C MET A 247 -16.35 12.08 -13.53
N ALA A 248 -15.88 11.59 -14.68
CA ALA A 248 -15.97 12.31 -15.95
C ALA A 248 -17.42 12.56 -16.38
N ASP A 249 -18.25 11.51 -16.37
CA ASP A 249 -19.68 11.63 -16.71
C ASP A 249 -20.41 12.62 -15.79
N TRP A 250 -20.08 12.60 -14.50
CA TRP A 250 -20.65 13.53 -13.55
C TRP A 250 -20.25 14.98 -13.83
N LEU A 251 -18.97 15.25 -14.15
CA LEU A 251 -18.50 16.59 -14.49
C LEU A 251 -19.14 17.11 -15.79
N VAL A 252 -19.23 16.27 -16.83
CA VAL A 252 -19.90 16.61 -18.09
C VAL A 252 -21.37 16.95 -17.85
N LYS A 253 -22.08 16.11 -17.08
CA LYS A 253 -23.48 16.37 -16.70
C LYS A 253 -23.65 17.70 -15.94
N ASN A 254 -22.62 18.16 -15.24
CA ASN A 254 -22.61 19.43 -14.50
C ASN A 254 -22.04 20.61 -15.32
N GLY A 255 -21.89 20.45 -16.63
CA GLY A 255 -21.60 21.54 -17.56
C GLY A 255 -20.12 21.77 -17.86
N ILE A 256 -19.24 20.83 -17.50
CA ILE A 256 -17.84 20.86 -17.94
C ILE A 256 -17.75 20.28 -19.36
N ASP A 257 -17.04 20.97 -20.25
CA ASP A 257 -16.74 20.47 -21.60
C ASP A 257 -15.89 19.18 -21.51
N SER A 258 -16.35 18.10 -22.14
CA SER A 258 -15.67 16.81 -22.15
C SER A 258 -14.28 16.88 -22.78
N SER A 259 -14.04 17.82 -23.70
CA SER A 259 -12.72 18.02 -24.32
C SER A 259 -11.61 18.42 -23.33
N ARG A 260 -11.99 18.90 -22.15
CA ARG A 260 -11.08 19.28 -21.05
C ARG A 260 -10.76 18.12 -20.11
N ILE A 261 -11.52 17.03 -20.15
CA ILE A 261 -11.44 15.94 -19.18
C ILE A 261 -10.57 14.81 -19.73
N ILE A 262 -9.59 14.40 -18.93
CA ILE A 262 -8.71 13.27 -19.18
C ILE A 262 -9.08 12.17 -18.19
N GLU A 263 -9.55 11.05 -18.71
CA GLU A 263 -10.05 9.93 -17.91
C GLU A 263 -8.98 8.84 -17.76
N ASP A 264 -8.56 8.56 -16.53
CA ASP A 264 -7.79 7.37 -16.21
C ASP A 264 -8.68 6.31 -15.53
N ASN A 265 -8.95 5.26 -16.29
CA ASN A 265 -9.76 4.11 -15.91
C ASN A 265 -8.93 2.85 -15.58
N TYR A 266 -7.61 2.99 -15.45
CA TYR A 266 -6.68 1.86 -15.28
C TYR A 266 -5.91 1.89 -13.97
N ALA A 267 -5.73 3.06 -13.34
CA ALA A 267 -5.01 3.14 -12.08
C ALA A 267 -5.75 2.46 -10.91
N ARG A 268 -5.16 1.42 -10.35
CA ARG A 268 -5.68 0.60 -9.23
C ARG A 268 -5.06 0.96 -7.88
N SER A 269 -4.17 1.95 -7.85
CA SER A 269 -3.50 2.40 -6.63
C SER A 269 -3.11 3.87 -6.74
N THR A 270 -2.79 4.50 -5.60
CA THR A 270 -2.26 5.87 -5.59
C THR A 270 -0.93 6.00 -6.35
N VAL A 271 -0.11 4.95 -6.38
CA VAL A 271 1.12 4.88 -7.19
C VAL A 271 0.79 4.96 -8.67
N GLU A 272 -0.14 4.12 -9.15
CA GLU A 272 -0.57 4.12 -10.56
C GLU A 272 -1.27 5.44 -10.93
N ASN A 273 -2.09 6.02 -10.04
CA ASN A 273 -2.71 7.33 -10.25
C ASN A 273 -1.65 8.42 -10.55
N ALA A 274 -0.56 8.46 -9.78
CA ALA A 274 0.50 9.43 -9.96
C ALA A 274 1.31 9.18 -11.24
N LEU A 275 1.66 7.91 -11.51
CA LEU A 275 2.42 7.55 -12.71
C LEU A 275 1.62 7.84 -13.99
N TYR A 276 0.39 7.37 -14.09
CA TYR A 276 -0.44 7.59 -15.28
C TYR A 276 -0.86 9.05 -15.42
N GLY A 277 -1.25 9.69 -14.31
CA GLY A 277 -1.56 11.11 -14.29
C GLY A 277 -0.37 11.97 -14.72
N SER A 278 0.87 11.65 -14.33
CA SER A 278 2.05 12.40 -14.76
C SER A 278 2.26 12.39 -16.28
N TYR A 279 1.95 11.28 -16.97
CA TYR A 279 1.97 11.23 -18.44
C TYR A 279 0.91 12.13 -19.06
N ALA A 280 -0.27 12.21 -18.47
CA ALA A 280 -1.30 13.16 -18.90
C ALA A 280 -0.79 14.60 -18.76
N LEU A 281 -0.19 14.95 -17.62
CA LEU A 281 0.37 16.29 -17.40
C LEU A 281 1.46 16.61 -18.44
N ALA A 282 2.36 15.67 -18.74
CA ALA A 282 3.41 15.83 -19.74
C ALA A 282 2.86 16.01 -21.15
N ARG A 283 1.93 15.16 -21.57
CA ARG A 283 1.28 15.23 -22.89
C ARG A 283 0.65 16.60 -23.12
N HIS A 284 0.04 17.16 -22.09
CA HIS A 284 -0.65 18.44 -22.16
C HIS A 284 0.24 19.64 -21.78
N LYS A 285 1.53 19.45 -21.49
CA LYS A 285 2.48 20.52 -21.12
C LYS A 285 1.93 21.40 -19.99
N ILE A 286 1.52 20.77 -18.90
CA ILE A 286 0.96 21.45 -17.73
C ILE A 286 2.10 22.12 -16.93
N ASP A 287 1.95 23.40 -16.61
CA ASP A 287 2.90 24.17 -15.80
C ASP A 287 2.61 24.04 -14.30
N HIS A 288 1.33 23.93 -13.95
CA HIS A 288 0.85 23.86 -12.58
C HIS A 288 -0.37 22.93 -12.46
N ALA A 289 -0.41 22.11 -11.41
CA ALA A 289 -1.56 21.27 -11.14
C ALA A 289 -2.02 21.32 -9.68
N THR A 290 -3.33 21.47 -9.47
CA THR A 290 -3.95 21.37 -8.15
C THR A 290 -4.49 19.96 -7.93
N ILE A 291 -4.03 19.31 -6.87
CA ILE A 291 -4.44 17.95 -6.52
C ILE A 291 -5.59 17.98 -5.50
N ILE A 292 -6.71 17.37 -5.87
CA ILE A 292 -7.91 17.22 -5.05
C ILE A 292 -7.98 15.78 -4.53
N SER A 293 -7.93 15.63 -3.21
CA SER A 293 -8.15 14.37 -2.51
C SER A 293 -8.69 14.63 -1.11
N SER A 294 -9.03 13.57 -0.38
CA SER A 294 -9.41 13.68 1.04
C SER A 294 -8.28 14.29 1.87
N ALA A 295 -8.61 15.08 2.88
CA ALA A 295 -7.63 15.72 3.75
C ALA A 295 -6.66 14.71 4.38
N SER A 296 -7.14 13.53 4.79
CA SER A 296 -6.30 12.46 5.36
C SER A 296 -5.36 11.76 4.35
N HIS A 297 -5.49 12.06 3.05
CA HIS A 297 -4.80 11.36 1.97
C HIS A 297 -4.02 12.29 1.03
N VAL A 298 -4.32 13.59 1.03
CA VAL A 298 -3.83 14.51 -0.01
C VAL A 298 -2.31 14.70 0.02
N ARG A 299 -1.64 14.58 1.19
CA ARG A 299 -0.17 14.62 1.29
C ARG A 299 0.49 13.48 0.50
N ARG A 300 -0.08 12.28 0.59
CA ARG A 300 0.37 11.11 -0.19
C ARG A 300 0.14 11.35 -1.68
N GLY A 301 -1.05 11.82 -2.06
CA GLY A 301 -1.32 12.22 -3.45
C GLY A 301 -0.26 13.18 -4.00
N GLN A 302 -0.03 14.30 -3.31
CA GLN A 302 0.95 15.30 -3.74
C GLN A 302 2.38 14.74 -3.83
N THR A 303 2.84 14.02 -2.81
CA THR A 303 4.20 13.46 -2.79
C THR A 303 4.42 12.56 -4.01
N LEU A 304 3.48 11.67 -4.29
CA LEU A 304 3.60 10.70 -5.36
C LEU A 304 3.56 11.38 -6.74
N PHE A 305 2.70 12.38 -6.95
CA PHE A 305 2.68 13.15 -8.20
C PHE A 305 3.96 13.95 -8.43
N GLU A 306 4.53 14.54 -7.38
CA GLU A 306 5.81 15.24 -7.48
C GLU A 306 6.95 14.29 -7.85
N VAL A 307 7.06 13.13 -7.17
CA VAL A 307 8.11 12.14 -7.43
C VAL A 307 7.96 11.54 -8.84
N ALA A 308 6.73 11.22 -9.27
CA ALA A 308 6.46 10.75 -10.63
C ALA A 308 6.93 11.78 -11.67
N SER A 309 6.62 13.04 -11.43
CA SER A 309 6.89 14.13 -12.37
C SER A 309 8.38 14.43 -12.57
N TRP A 310 9.28 13.91 -11.71
CA TRP A 310 10.71 14.02 -11.95
C TRP A 310 11.19 13.24 -13.17
N HIS A 311 10.49 12.16 -13.52
CA HIS A 311 10.86 11.28 -14.63
C HIS A 311 9.94 11.45 -15.85
N THR A 312 8.65 11.62 -15.61
CA THR A 312 7.62 11.48 -16.65
C THR A 312 6.71 12.70 -16.79
N GLY A 313 6.82 13.68 -15.88
CA GLY A 313 6.02 14.90 -15.89
C GLY A 313 6.69 16.06 -16.64
N PRO A 314 5.97 17.19 -16.83
CA PRO A 314 6.55 18.41 -17.37
C PRO A 314 7.72 18.91 -16.51
N LYS A 315 8.80 19.34 -17.16
CA LYS A 315 9.96 19.88 -16.44
C LYS A 315 9.56 21.16 -15.70
N GLY A 316 9.79 21.18 -14.39
CA GLY A 316 9.51 22.35 -13.55
C GLY A 316 8.04 22.54 -13.17
N ILE A 317 7.18 21.53 -13.41
CA ILE A 317 5.80 21.55 -12.94
C ILE A 317 5.73 21.82 -11.43
N THR A 318 4.75 22.63 -11.04
CA THR A 318 4.47 22.92 -9.62
C THR A 318 3.12 22.33 -9.20
N PHE A 319 2.99 22.01 -7.92
CA PHE A 319 1.78 21.44 -7.37
C PHE A 319 1.30 22.20 -6.14
N ASP A 320 -0.01 22.32 -6.01
CA ASP A 320 -0.68 22.58 -4.75
C ASP A 320 -1.83 21.60 -4.53
N THR A 321 -2.54 21.75 -3.41
CA THR A 321 -3.55 20.80 -2.99
C THR A 321 -4.83 21.49 -2.52
N TYR A 322 -5.94 20.79 -2.73
CA TYR A 322 -7.22 21.04 -2.07
C TYR A 322 -7.61 19.81 -1.26
N SER A 323 -7.81 20.02 0.03
CA SER A 323 -8.17 19.00 1.02
C SER A 323 -9.68 18.88 1.11
N ALA A 324 -10.27 17.94 0.36
CA ALA A 324 -11.69 17.63 0.46
C ALA A 324 -12.02 17.03 1.83
N ASN A 325 -13.23 17.31 2.32
CA ASN A 325 -13.65 16.94 3.66
C ASN A 325 -13.81 15.42 3.79
N ASP A 326 -13.12 14.83 4.74
CA ASP A 326 -13.33 13.46 5.22
C ASP A 326 -13.11 13.37 6.74
N LYS A 327 -12.23 14.22 7.26
CA LYS A 327 -12.04 14.51 8.69
C LYS A 327 -11.77 16.01 8.90
N PRO A 328 -11.94 16.54 10.12
CA PRO A 328 -11.57 17.91 10.43
C PRO A 328 -10.08 18.17 10.20
N LEU A 329 -9.73 19.27 9.52
CA LEU A 329 -8.33 19.61 9.21
C LEU A 329 -7.47 19.77 10.47
N GLU A 330 -8.08 20.23 11.57
CA GLU A 330 -7.44 20.41 12.87
C GLU A 330 -6.91 19.08 13.44
N GLU A 331 -7.61 17.96 13.19
CA GLU A 331 -7.20 16.62 13.62
C GLU A 331 -6.07 16.05 12.75
N LEU A 332 -5.84 16.63 11.56
CA LEU A 332 -4.89 16.15 10.55
C LEU A 332 -3.65 17.02 10.42
N LYS A 333 -3.46 18.00 11.32
CA LYS A 333 -2.30 18.92 11.29
C LYS A 333 -0.97 18.18 11.26
N VAL A 334 -0.84 17.15 12.09
CA VAL A 334 0.35 16.31 12.18
C VAL A 334 0.01 14.95 11.57
N PRO A 335 0.76 14.48 10.56
CA PRO A 335 0.51 13.15 10.00
C PRO A 335 0.80 12.07 11.05
N THR A 336 0.01 11.02 11.03
CA THR A 336 0.30 9.83 11.86
C THR A 336 1.49 9.06 11.30
N ASP A 337 2.14 8.24 12.13
CA ASP A 337 3.21 7.32 11.68
C ASP A 337 2.75 6.42 10.53
N GLY A 338 1.48 5.96 10.56
CA GLY A 338 0.90 5.15 9.50
C GLY A 338 0.71 5.91 8.19
N GLU A 339 0.32 7.19 8.25
CA GLU A 339 0.26 8.06 7.07
C GLU A 339 1.66 8.26 6.49
N LEU A 340 2.62 8.63 7.33
CA LEU A 340 4.00 8.91 6.91
C LEU A 340 4.70 7.67 6.34
N LEU A 341 4.49 6.50 6.95
CA LEU A 341 4.96 5.21 6.43
C LEU A 341 4.39 4.96 5.04
N GLY A 342 3.08 5.17 4.85
CA GLY A 342 2.42 5.02 3.56
C GLY A 342 2.93 5.98 2.49
N ILE A 343 3.28 7.22 2.87
CA ILE A 343 3.88 8.22 1.98
C ILE A 343 5.26 7.76 1.51
N TYR A 344 6.17 7.43 2.43
CA TYR A 344 7.53 7.01 2.07
C TYR A 344 7.54 5.73 1.25
N ARG A 345 6.77 4.72 1.67
CA ARG A 345 6.66 3.45 0.95
C ARG A 345 6.28 3.69 -0.51
N ASP A 346 5.20 4.43 -0.74
CA ASP A 346 4.71 4.63 -2.10
C ASP A 346 5.57 5.61 -2.91
N ALA A 347 6.23 6.57 -2.28
CA ALA A 347 7.21 7.43 -2.94
C ALA A 347 8.37 6.61 -3.51
N LEU A 348 8.89 5.63 -2.76
CA LEU A 348 9.92 4.71 -3.27
C LEU A 348 9.43 3.87 -4.46
N ARG A 349 8.17 3.43 -4.42
CA ARG A 349 7.55 2.66 -5.52
C ARG A 349 7.38 3.50 -6.78
N VAL A 350 6.92 4.74 -6.64
CA VAL A 350 6.84 5.70 -7.76
C VAL A 350 8.23 6.04 -8.31
N TYR A 351 9.23 6.18 -7.42
CA TYR A 351 10.63 6.39 -7.81
C TYR A 351 11.20 5.21 -8.62
N GLY A 352 10.62 4.01 -8.48
CA GLY A 352 10.96 2.83 -9.28
C GLY A 352 11.57 1.68 -8.48
N MET A 353 11.61 1.78 -7.15
CA MET A 353 12.05 0.68 -6.29
C MET A 353 10.94 -0.35 -6.11
N TRP A 354 11.30 -1.62 -6.05
CA TRP A 354 10.35 -2.72 -5.96
C TRP A 354 9.75 -2.87 -4.57
N SER A 355 8.43 -2.84 -4.45
CA SER A 355 7.76 -3.31 -3.24
C SER A 355 8.03 -4.79 -2.96
N TYR A 356 7.99 -5.65 -3.98
CA TYR A 356 8.32 -7.07 -3.89
C TYR A 356 9.09 -7.43 -5.16
N ARG A 357 10.22 -8.14 -5.03
CA ARG A 357 11.08 -8.48 -6.18
C ARG A 357 11.37 -9.97 -6.32
N SER A 358 10.69 -10.80 -5.53
CA SER A 358 10.77 -12.26 -5.60
C SER A 358 9.59 -12.81 -6.39
N TYR A 359 9.83 -13.41 -7.55
CA TYR A 359 8.79 -14.10 -8.31
C TYR A 359 8.13 -15.21 -7.46
N PRO A 360 6.79 -15.38 -7.49
CA PRO A 360 5.79 -14.67 -8.29
C PRO A 360 5.12 -13.48 -7.56
N LEU A 361 5.69 -12.99 -6.46
CA LEU A 361 5.14 -11.86 -5.68
C LEU A 361 5.52 -10.49 -6.26
N GLU A 362 6.23 -10.43 -7.39
CA GLU A 362 6.78 -9.19 -7.96
C GLU A 362 5.73 -8.07 -8.07
N GLN A 363 6.05 -6.94 -7.44
CA GLN A 363 5.23 -5.74 -7.44
C GLN A 363 6.12 -4.54 -7.30
N ARG A 364 6.00 -3.58 -8.23
CA ARG A 364 6.61 -2.25 -8.07
C ARG A 364 5.88 -1.48 -7.01
#